data_AF-A0AAE3JAQ4-F1
#
_entry.id   AF-A0AAE3JAQ4-F1
#
_cell.length_a   1.000
_cell.length_b   1.000
_cell.length_c   1.000
_cell.angle_alpha   90.00
_cell.angle_beta   90.00
_cell.angle_gamma   90.00
#
_symmetry.space_group_name_H-M   'P 1'
#
loop_
_entity.id
_entity.type
_entity.pdbx_description
1 polymer ?
#
loop_
_entity_poly.entity_id
_entity_poly.type
_entity_poly.pdbx_seq_one_letter_code
_entity_poly.pdbx_strand_id
1 'polypeptide(L)'
;MDIRCKKCLLREMANEDMYHRIQRTIDAIPPKLRCSKGEYDARLELCKECEKLIGGMCRVCGCFVEVRAAKKSEHCPGIPRRWDGLQL
;
A
#
# COMPACT_ATOMS: atom_id res chain seq x y z
N MET A 1 -29.10 -21.66 15.91
CA MET A 1 -27.86 -22.16 15.29
C MET A 1 -27.50 -21.22 14.15
N ASP A 2 -26.50 -20.37 14.35
CA ASP A 2 -26.06 -19.41 13.34
C ASP A 2 -24.77 -19.93 12.71
N ILE A 3 -24.88 -20.92 11.82
CA ILE A 3 -23.76 -21.30 10.95
C ILE A 3 -23.86 -20.44 9.69
N ARG A 4 -23.43 -19.20 9.82
CA ARG A 4 -23.05 -18.36 8.67
C ARG A 4 -21.59 -18.63 8.34
N CYS A 5 -21.33 -19.53 7.38
CA CYS A 5 -20.03 -19.54 6.72
C CYS A 5 -19.87 -18.23 5.93
N LYS A 6 -18.84 -17.43 6.25
CA LYS A 6 -18.51 -16.18 5.53
C LYS A 6 -17.31 -16.43 4.61
N LYS A 7 -17.61 -16.79 3.36
CA LYS A 7 -16.81 -16.85 2.10
C LYS A 7 -15.28 -17.02 2.20
N CYS A 8 -14.75 -18.06 1.53
CA CYS A 8 -13.37 -18.16 1.04
C CYS A 8 -13.02 -16.97 0.10
N LEU A 9 -11.77 -16.43 0.12
CA LEU A 9 -11.18 -15.41 -0.81
C LEU A 9 -9.86 -14.81 -0.21
N LEU A 10 -8.70 -14.90 -0.90
CA LEU A 10 -7.69 -13.83 -1.10
C LEU A 10 -6.62 -14.24 -2.15
N ARG A 11 -7.09 -14.73 -3.31
CA ARG A 11 -6.62 -15.98 -3.95
C ARG A 11 -7.23 -17.11 -3.15
N GLU A 12 -7.90 -18.06 -3.75
CA GLU A 12 -8.00 -19.37 -3.09
C GLU A 12 -6.65 -20.07 -3.30
N MET A 13 -5.67 -19.48 -2.61
CA MET A 13 -4.56 -20.11 -1.92
C MET A 13 -3.14 -20.12 -2.45
N ALA A 14 -2.80 -19.79 -3.69
CA ALA A 14 -1.37 -19.65 -3.97
C ALA A 14 -0.84 -18.26 -3.52
N ASN A 15 0.24 -18.23 -2.76
CA ASN A 15 0.79 -16.98 -2.21
C ASN A 15 1.96 -16.43 -3.05
N GLU A 16 2.35 -17.12 -4.12
CA GLU A 16 3.61 -16.85 -4.83
C GLU A 16 3.64 -15.63 -5.76
N ASP A 17 2.51 -14.95 -6.02
CA ASP A 17 2.43 -13.95 -7.10
C ASP A 17 2.01 -12.54 -6.63
N MET A 18 1.97 -12.28 -5.31
CA MET A 18 1.52 -10.99 -4.78
C MET A 18 2.52 -9.86 -5.05
N TYR A 19 3.82 -10.14 -4.95
CA TYR A 19 4.86 -9.17 -5.29
C TYR A 19 4.77 -8.70 -6.75
N HIS A 20 4.67 -9.63 -7.70
CA HIS A 20 4.54 -9.29 -9.12
C HIS A 20 3.24 -8.55 -9.44
N ARG A 21 2.14 -8.87 -8.75
CA ARG A 21 0.88 -8.12 -8.88
C ARG A 21 1.01 -6.68 -8.39
N ILE A 22 1.68 -6.47 -7.26
CA ILE A 22 1.99 -5.13 -6.75
C ILE A 22 2.83 -4.39 -7.77
N GLN A 23 3.94 -4.99 -8.23
CA GLN A 23 4.84 -4.35 -9.19
C GLN A 23 4.11 -3.99 -10.50
N ARG A 24 3.33 -4.92 -11.08
CA ARG A 24 2.51 -4.65 -12.27
C ARG A 24 1.50 -3.54 -12.05
N THR A 25 0.91 -3.47 -10.86
CA THR A 25 -0.03 -2.40 -10.50
C THR A 25 0.67 -1.05 -10.48
N ILE A 26 1.87 -0.99 -9.92
CA ILE A 26 2.67 0.25 -9.85
C ILE A 26 3.14 0.65 -11.25
N ASP A 27 3.56 -0.29 -12.08
CA ASP A 27 4.03 -0.02 -13.45
C ASP A 27 2.90 0.40 -14.39
N ALA A 28 1.66 -0.01 -14.11
CA ALA A 28 0.48 0.46 -14.81
C ALA A 28 0.06 1.89 -14.42
N ILE A 29 0.64 2.50 -13.38
CA ILE A 29 0.34 3.89 -13.01
C ILE A 29 0.92 4.81 -14.09
N PRO A 30 0.10 5.66 -14.74
CA PRO A 30 0.59 6.61 -15.73
C PRO A 30 1.69 7.52 -15.13
N PRO A 31 2.79 7.82 -15.85
CA PRO A 31 3.91 8.59 -15.31
C PRO A 31 3.49 9.93 -14.69
N LYS A 32 2.50 10.63 -15.27
CA LYS A 32 1.96 11.90 -14.74
C LYS A 32 1.25 11.76 -13.37
N LEU A 33 0.83 10.55 -13.01
CA LEU A 33 0.18 10.22 -11.74
C LEU A 33 1.12 9.54 -10.75
N ARG A 34 2.34 9.19 -11.17
CA ARG A 34 3.36 8.57 -10.33
C ARG A 34 4.15 9.65 -9.60
N CYS A 35 4.44 9.43 -8.33
CA CYS A 35 5.35 10.30 -7.59
C CYS A 35 6.79 10.14 -8.10
N SER A 36 7.69 11.02 -7.67
CA SER A 36 9.12 10.85 -7.95
C SER A 36 9.66 9.61 -7.23
N LYS A 37 10.82 9.10 -7.66
CA LYS A 37 11.49 7.99 -6.98
C LYS A 37 11.86 8.37 -5.54
N GLY A 38 12.39 9.57 -5.31
CA GLY A 38 12.72 10.06 -3.97
C GLY A 38 11.50 10.14 -3.05
N GLU A 39 10.36 10.58 -3.59
CA GLU A 39 9.10 10.63 -2.84
C GLU A 39 8.57 9.24 -2.50
N TYR A 40 8.67 8.33 -3.45
CA TYR A 40 8.30 6.94 -3.25
C TYR A 40 9.11 6.30 -2.12
N ASP A 41 10.45 6.40 -2.20
CA ASP A 41 11.37 5.79 -1.25
C ASP A 41 11.16 6.40 0.16
N ALA A 42 11.02 7.74 0.26
CA ALA A 42 10.78 8.40 1.54
C ALA A 42 9.45 8.01 2.20
N ARG A 43 8.36 7.90 1.40
CA ARG A 43 7.06 7.41 1.90
C ARG A 43 7.16 5.98 2.43
N LEU A 44 7.95 5.12 1.79
CA LEU A 44 8.13 3.73 2.20
C LEU A 44 8.96 3.59 3.48
N GLU A 45 10.03 4.38 3.66
CA GLU A 45 10.80 4.39 4.91
C GLU A 45 9.89 4.74 6.11
N LEU A 46 9.05 5.76 5.97
CA LEU A 46 8.06 6.12 6.99
C LEU A 46 7.02 5.00 7.25
N CYS A 47 6.69 4.21 6.23
CA CYS A 47 5.81 3.05 6.39
C CYS A 47 6.51 1.88 7.10
N LYS A 48 7.80 1.64 6.85
CA LYS A 48 8.59 0.60 7.52
C LYS A 48 8.68 0.81 9.02
N GLU A 49 8.70 2.06 9.46
CA GLU A 49 8.69 2.44 10.89
C GLU A 49 7.26 2.51 11.49
N CYS A 50 6.22 2.28 10.69
CA CYS A 50 4.84 2.40 11.15
C CYS A 50 4.32 1.09 11.74
N GLU A 51 3.91 1.12 13.01
CA GLU A 51 3.26 -0.01 13.70
C GLU A 51 1.97 -0.53 13.01
N LYS A 52 1.38 0.25 12.10
CA LYS A 52 0.19 -0.14 11.34
C LYS A 52 0.52 -0.91 10.06
N LEU A 53 1.80 -1.06 9.69
CA LEU A 53 2.22 -1.87 8.54
C LEU A 53 2.21 -3.35 8.93
N ILE A 54 1.45 -4.17 8.18
CA ILE A 54 1.46 -5.63 8.33
C ILE A 54 1.50 -6.27 6.95
N GLY A 55 2.54 -7.07 6.68
CA GLY A 55 2.65 -7.83 5.43
C GLY A 55 2.55 -6.97 4.16
N GLY A 56 3.12 -5.77 4.18
CA GLY A 56 3.05 -4.82 3.06
C GLY A 56 1.75 -4.01 2.96
N MET A 57 0.79 -4.21 3.87
CA MET A 57 -0.48 -3.48 3.90
C MET A 57 -0.57 -2.50 5.07
N CYS A 58 -1.20 -1.35 4.83
CA CYS A 58 -1.53 -0.39 5.87
C CYS A 58 -2.84 -0.81 6.56
N ARG A 59 -2.82 -1.05 7.87
CA ARG A 59 -4.03 -1.38 8.65
C ARG A 59 -5.06 -0.27 8.78
N VAL A 60 -4.70 0.98 8.48
CA VAL A 60 -5.64 2.11 8.55
C VAL A 60 -6.57 2.13 7.33
N CYS A 61 -6.02 1.91 6.13
CA CYS A 61 -6.80 1.97 4.88
C CYS A 61 -6.96 0.64 4.14
N GLY A 62 -6.23 -0.41 4.55
CA GLY A 62 -6.25 -1.72 3.90
C GLY A 62 -5.49 -1.83 2.58
N CYS A 63 -4.81 -0.78 2.11
CA CYS A 63 -4.05 -0.82 0.86
C CYS A 63 -2.62 -1.35 1.03
N PHE A 64 -2.07 -1.92 -0.03
CA PHE A 64 -0.61 -2.12 -0.14
C PHE A 64 0.12 -0.78 -0.12
N VAL A 65 1.08 -0.64 0.78
CA VAL A 65 1.78 0.63 0.99
C VAL A 65 2.56 1.06 -0.25
N GLU A 66 3.15 0.11 -0.97
CA GLU A 66 3.86 0.34 -2.24
C GLU A 66 2.94 0.91 -3.32
N VAL A 67 1.75 0.35 -3.52
CA VAL A 67 0.81 0.87 -4.52
C VAL A 67 0.31 2.27 -4.15
N ARG A 68 0.05 2.52 -2.85
CA ARG A 68 -0.41 3.82 -2.39
C ARG A 68 0.68 4.88 -2.47
N ALA A 69 1.89 4.54 -2.03
CA ALA A 69 3.04 5.44 -2.00
C ALA A 69 3.43 5.90 -3.41
N ALA A 70 3.28 5.04 -4.43
CA ALA A 70 3.63 5.37 -5.81
C ALA A 70 2.70 6.41 -6.46
N LYS A 71 1.49 6.64 -5.93
CA LYS A 71 0.52 7.58 -6.51
C LYS A 71 0.75 8.98 -5.94
N LYS A 72 0.98 9.95 -6.83
CA LYS A 72 1.28 11.34 -6.48
C LYS A 72 0.17 12.00 -5.63
N SER A 73 -1.09 11.75 -5.95
CA SER A 73 -2.24 12.34 -5.24
C SER A 73 -2.58 11.70 -3.89
N GLU A 74 -1.91 10.59 -3.54
CA GLU A 74 -2.18 9.87 -2.30
C GLU A 74 -1.39 10.43 -1.12
N HIS A 75 -1.96 10.26 0.06
CA HIS A 75 -1.39 10.66 1.33
C HIS A 75 -1.43 9.49 2.32
N CYS A 76 -0.67 9.62 3.42
CA CYS A 76 -0.79 8.69 4.52
C CYS A 76 -2.21 8.79 5.10
N PRO A 77 -2.94 7.67 5.26
CA PRO A 77 -4.28 7.67 5.86
C PRO A 77 -4.26 7.83 7.39
N GLY A 78 -3.08 7.78 8.02
CA GLY A 78 -2.93 7.94 9.45
C GLY A 78 -3.30 9.35 9.92
N ILE A 79 -3.68 9.46 11.20
CA ILE A 79 -3.87 10.74 11.89
C ILE A 79 -3.00 10.69 13.16
N PRO A 80 -1.94 11.53 13.27
CA PRO A 80 -1.44 12.44 12.25
C PRO A 80 -0.91 11.68 11.00
N ARG A 81 -0.89 12.37 9.86
CA ARG A 81 -0.38 11.81 8.61
C ARG A 81 1.14 11.72 8.68
N ARG A 82 1.69 10.53 8.44
CA ARG A 82 3.14 10.33 8.53
C ARG A 82 3.91 10.92 7.34
N TRP A 83 3.27 11.04 6.17
CA TRP A 83 3.91 11.56 4.96
C TRP A 83 3.88 13.10 4.88
N ASP A 84 3.16 13.77 5.79
CA ASP A 84 3.13 15.22 5.82
C ASP A 84 4.53 15.74 6.23
N GLY A 85 5.05 16.72 5.49
CA GLY A 85 6.40 17.27 5.73
C GLY A 85 7.51 16.62 4.92
N LEU A 86 7.20 15.65 4.05
CA LEU A 86 8.10 15.28 2.96
C LEU A 86 8.18 16.46 1.96
N GLN A 87 9.06 17.41 2.23
CA GLN A 87 9.44 18.44 1.26
C GLN A 87 10.37 17.79 0.24
N LEU A 88 9.85 17.54 -0.96
CA LEU A 88 10.62 17.11 -2.13
C LEU A 88 10.41 18.08 -3.28
#